data_AF-A0A317XAY2-F1
#
_entry.id   AF-A0A317XAY2-F1
#
_cell.length_a   1.000
_cell.length_b   1.000
_cell.length_c   1.000
_cell.angle_alpha   90.00
_cell.angle_beta   90.00
_cell.angle_gamma   90.00
#
_symmetry.space_group_name_H-M   'P 1'
#
loop_
_entity.id
_entity.type
_entity.pdbx_description
1 polymer ?
#
loop_
_entity_poly.entity_id
_entity_poly.type
_entity_poly.pdbx_seq_one_letter_code
_entity_poly.pdbx_strand_id
1 'polypeptide(L)'
;MDLPRWIGPGPEGCLFGNHTQPPVKSDAQLTLENIVQGTSQSLEQPSANSGHAPANNAQDAKPRLMLMGLRRSGKSSIASVVFHKMPPNETLFLESTTRIQKDSIHSFMDFQVWDFPGQLEYLEPSFDLENIFGSLGALVWVIDAQDDYLDSVARLNRTILTVQQFYPNINIEVFIHKVDGLSDEYRTDTFQDIVQLISDELSDAGYENAPVHYYLTSIYDYSVFEAFSKVIQKLIPNLSTLENLINTLANNCGFEKTYLFDVLSKIYIASDTRPVDMSCYEMCSDYIDVIVDISELYSWDHPDRKPKGDQNQEAESHVVLHDETMIHLLEMNKYLCLVSVIRNPESKDKKGLIDMNCRTFQEALNDVFSRSWEQVQEGRVTEE
;
A
#
# COMPACT_ATOMS: atom_id res chain seq x y z
N MET A 1 -27.62 60.75 12.24
CA MET A 1 -28.74 59.79 12.36
C MET A 1 -29.16 59.43 10.97
N ASP A 2 -29.43 58.14 10.72
CA ASP A 2 -30.37 57.61 9.73
C ASP A 2 -29.85 56.31 9.10
N LEU A 3 -30.26 55.21 9.74
CA LEU A 3 -30.35 53.87 9.14
C LEU A 3 -31.53 53.84 8.15
N PRO A 4 -31.42 53.15 7.01
CA PRO A 4 -32.57 52.56 6.32
C PRO A 4 -32.52 51.04 6.51
N ARG A 5 -33.46 50.45 7.26
CA ARG A 5 -34.82 50.02 6.88
C ARG A 5 -34.85 48.67 6.16
N TRP A 6 -35.31 47.70 6.95
CA TRP A 6 -35.92 46.43 6.58
C TRP A 6 -36.79 46.51 5.32
N ILE A 7 -36.61 45.52 4.44
CA ILE A 7 -37.49 45.22 3.30
C ILE A 7 -38.49 44.14 3.75
N GLY A 8 -39.78 44.42 3.56
CA GLY A 8 -40.88 43.51 3.93
C GLY A 8 -41.11 42.36 2.94
N PRO A 9 -41.91 41.34 3.30
CA PRO A 9 -42.07 40.13 2.51
C PRO A 9 -43.30 40.16 1.58
N GLY A 10 -43.19 39.44 0.47
CA GLY A 10 -44.34 38.88 -0.27
C GLY A 10 -44.10 38.72 -1.78
N PRO A 11 -44.91 37.92 -2.51
CA PRO A 11 -45.89 36.93 -2.06
C PRO A 11 -45.60 35.50 -2.59
N GLU A 12 -46.23 34.51 -1.96
CA GLU A 12 -46.26 33.11 -2.39
C GLU A 12 -47.05 32.92 -3.69
N GLY A 13 -46.61 31.91 -4.48
CA GLY A 13 -47.52 30.98 -5.15
C GLY A 13 -47.62 31.09 -6.67
N CYS A 14 -46.93 30.19 -7.39
CA CYS A 14 -47.57 29.36 -8.42
C CYS A 14 -46.68 28.21 -8.93
N LEU A 15 -47.17 26.99 -8.66
CA LEU A 15 -47.32 25.86 -9.59
C LEU A 15 -46.07 25.06 -10.01
N PHE A 16 -46.02 23.87 -9.41
CA PHE A 16 -45.35 22.66 -9.90
C PHE A 16 -45.58 22.42 -11.40
N GLY A 17 -44.46 22.22 -12.12
CA GLY A 17 -44.42 21.56 -13.42
C GLY A 17 -43.34 20.48 -13.39
N ASN A 18 -43.76 19.22 -13.35
CA ASN A 18 -42.89 18.04 -13.40
C ASN A 18 -42.15 17.96 -14.73
N HIS A 19 -40.83 18.12 -14.70
CA HIS A 19 -39.91 17.48 -15.63
C HIS A 19 -38.72 16.94 -14.83
N THR A 20 -38.86 15.71 -14.33
CA THR A 20 -37.76 14.88 -13.84
C THR A 20 -36.91 14.44 -15.04
N GLN A 21 -35.88 15.22 -15.36
CA GLN A 21 -34.71 14.67 -16.04
C GLN A 21 -33.87 13.91 -15.00
N PRO A 22 -33.36 12.70 -15.30
CA PRO A 22 -32.45 12.03 -14.38
C PRO A 22 -31.19 12.90 -14.23
N PRO A 23 -30.55 12.91 -13.05
CA PRO A 23 -29.30 13.63 -12.88
C PRO A 23 -28.27 13.09 -13.89
N VAL A 24 -27.66 13.99 -14.65
CA VAL A 24 -26.54 13.66 -15.53
C VAL A 24 -25.38 13.27 -14.61
N LYS A 25 -25.11 11.96 -14.53
CA LYS A 25 -24.00 11.40 -13.76
C LYS A 25 -22.68 11.85 -14.38
N SER A 26 -21.68 12.18 -13.56
CA SER A 26 -20.34 12.50 -14.05
C SER A 26 -19.66 11.26 -14.65
N ASP A 27 -18.75 11.46 -15.60
CA ASP A 27 -17.99 10.36 -16.23
C ASP A 27 -17.22 9.51 -15.21
N ALA A 28 -16.79 10.12 -14.09
CA ALA A 28 -16.18 9.41 -12.96
C ALA A 28 -17.16 8.46 -12.25
N GLN A 29 -18.43 8.85 -12.12
CA GLN A 29 -19.47 8.06 -11.48
C GLN A 29 -19.94 6.91 -12.38
N LEU A 30 -19.94 7.11 -13.70
CA LEU A 30 -20.17 6.06 -14.71
C LEU A 30 -19.00 5.06 -14.75
N THR A 31 -17.77 5.52 -14.53
CA THR A 31 -16.58 4.66 -14.46
C THR A 31 -16.60 3.79 -13.19
N LEU A 32 -16.96 4.36 -12.05
CA LEU A 32 -17.10 3.63 -10.78
C LEU A 32 -18.28 2.64 -10.79
N GLU A 33 -19.44 2.98 -11.35
CA GLU A 33 -20.56 2.04 -11.47
C GLU A 33 -20.25 0.87 -12.42
N ASN A 34 -19.52 1.11 -13.51
CA ASN A 34 -19.09 0.03 -14.41
C ASN A 34 -18.06 -0.91 -13.76
N ILE A 35 -17.22 -0.38 -12.85
CA ILE A 35 -16.27 -1.19 -12.06
C ILE A 35 -17.01 -2.02 -11.01
N VAL A 36 -17.99 -1.44 -10.31
CA VAL A 36 -18.77 -2.14 -9.27
C VAL A 36 -19.75 -3.17 -9.86
N GLN A 37 -20.33 -2.90 -11.03
CA GLN A 37 -21.21 -3.86 -11.72
C GLN A 37 -20.43 -4.99 -12.42
N GLY A 38 -19.17 -4.75 -12.82
CA GLY A 38 -18.27 -5.79 -13.34
C GLY A 38 -17.95 -6.89 -12.32
N THR A 39 -18.03 -6.59 -11.02
CA THR A 39 -17.70 -7.55 -9.94
C THR A 39 -18.88 -8.47 -9.56
N SER A 40 -20.09 -8.22 -10.06
CA SER A 40 -21.31 -8.93 -9.61
C SER A 40 -21.83 -10.01 -10.59
N GLN A 41 -21.15 -10.27 -11.71
CA GLN A 41 -21.54 -11.32 -12.66
C GLN A 41 -20.44 -12.36 -12.87
N SER A 42 -20.23 -13.24 -11.88
CA SER A 42 -19.58 -14.54 -12.14
C SER A 42 -20.01 -15.59 -11.10
N LEU A 43 -21.31 -15.89 -11.06
CA LEU A 43 -21.86 -17.05 -10.34
C LEU A 43 -22.94 -17.74 -11.18
N GLU A 44 -22.54 -18.52 -12.18
CA GLU A 44 -23.35 -19.63 -12.70
C GLU A 44 -22.46 -20.85 -13.05
N GLN A 45 -23.02 -22.04 -12.83
CA GLN A 45 -22.39 -23.37 -12.70
C GLN A 45 -21.82 -23.94 -14.02
N PRO A 46 -20.81 -24.85 -13.98
CA PRO A 46 -20.30 -25.49 -15.19
C PRO A 46 -21.15 -26.69 -15.62
N SER A 47 -21.70 -26.60 -16.84
CA SER A 47 -22.19 -27.73 -17.62
C SER A 47 -21.08 -28.24 -18.55
N ALA A 48 -20.92 -29.56 -18.63
CA ALA A 48 -19.90 -30.24 -19.42
C ALA A 48 -19.99 -29.96 -20.93
N ASN A 49 -18.88 -29.57 -21.56
CA ASN A 49 -18.30 -30.30 -22.71
C ASN A 49 -16.97 -29.69 -23.21
N SER A 50 -16.15 -30.61 -23.72
CA SER A 50 -14.76 -30.55 -24.14
C SER A 50 -14.40 -29.63 -25.34
N GLY A 51 -13.21 -29.04 -25.28
CA GLY A 51 -12.46 -28.54 -26.45
C GLY A 51 -11.14 -27.89 -26.04
N HIS A 52 -10.01 -28.58 -26.25
CA HIS A 52 -8.66 -28.09 -25.98
C HIS A 52 -8.29 -26.87 -26.84
N ALA A 53 -7.81 -25.80 -26.19
CA ALA A 53 -6.86 -24.83 -26.75
C ALA A 53 -5.90 -24.42 -25.61
N PRO A 54 -4.58 -24.36 -25.84
CA PRO A 54 -3.64 -23.92 -24.81
C PRO A 54 -3.85 -22.41 -24.62
N ALA A 55 -4.34 -22.02 -23.45
CA ALA A 55 -4.41 -20.62 -23.07
C ALA A 55 -2.98 -20.12 -22.80
N ASN A 56 -2.58 -19.08 -23.52
CA ASN A 56 -1.32 -18.37 -23.34
C ASN A 56 -1.12 -17.96 -21.87
N ASN A 57 -0.10 -18.54 -21.21
CA ASN A 57 0.42 -18.14 -19.89
C ASN A 57 1.15 -16.78 -19.98
N ALA A 58 0.44 -15.72 -20.34
CA ALA A 58 1.00 -14.37 -20.48
C ALA A 58 0.38 -13.33 -19.52
N GLN A 59 -0.41 -13.76 -18.53
CA GLN A 59 -1.12 -12.87 -17.61
C GLN A 59 -0.48 -12.67 -16.22
N ASP A 60 0.63 -13.32 -15.88
CA ASP A 60 1.06 -13.40 -14.46
C ASP A 60 2.51 -12.97 -14.16
N ALA A 61 2.99 -11.93 -14.82
CA ALA A 61 4.28 -11.30 -14.49
C ALA A 61 4.18 -10.23 -13.38
N LYS A 62 3.06 -10.19 -12.65
CA LYS A 62 2.86 -9.25 -11.53
C LYS A 62 3.53 -9.83 -10.29
N PRO A 63 4.32 -9.03 -9.54
CA PRO A 63 4.87 -9.49 -8.27
C PRO A 63 3.72 -9.93 -7.36
N ARG A 64 3.89 -11.10 -6.73
CA ARG A 64 2.90 -11.64 -5.81
C ARG A 64 3.40 -11.54 -4.38
N LEU A 65 2.51 -11.07 -3.52
CA LEU A 65 2.68 -11.01 -2.08
C LEU A 65 1.78 -12.06 -1.44
N MET A 66 2.38 -12.97 -0.70
CA MET A 66 1.64 -14.08 -0.10
C MET A 66 1.54 -13.93 1.40
N LEU A 67 0.31 -13.94 1.92
CA LEU A 67 0.04 -13.92 3.34
C LEU A 67 -0.28 -15.35 3.82
N MET A 68 0.61 -15.90 4.65
CA MET A 68 0.47 -17.23 5.26
C MET A 68 0.49 -17.13 6.79
N GLY A 69 0.01 -18.18 7.45
CA GLY A 69 0.00 -18.28 8.92
C GLY A 69 -1.23 -19.01 9.44
N LEU A 70 -1.23 -19.29 10.75
CA LEU A 70 -2.27 -20.05 11.42
C LEU A 70 -3.67 -19.43 11.29
N ARG A 71 -4.71 -20.22 11.50
CA ARG A 71 -6.08 -19.71 11.56
C ARG A 71 -6.19 -18.67 12.67
N ARG A 72 -6.91 -17.57 12.42
CA ARG A 72 -7.10 -16.43 13.35
C ARG A 72 -5.85 -15.59 13.67
N SER A 73 -4.74 -15.79 12.96
CA SER A 73 -3.53 -14.96 13.12
C SER A 73 -3.69 -13.49 12.72
N GLY A 74 -4.72 -13.15 11.93
CA GLY A 74 -5.02 -11.76 11.52
C GLY A 74 -4.67 -11.40 10.07
N LYS A 75 -4.13 -12.34 9.27
CA LYS A 75 -3.80 -12.16 7.84
C LYS A 75 -4.89 -11.46 6.99
N SER A 76 -6.14 -11.90 7.06
CA SER A 76 -7.24 -11.29 6.29
C SER A 76 -7.56 -9.88 6.79
N SER A 77 -7.53 -9.66 8.11
CA SER A 77 -7.69 -8.32 8.71
C SER A 77 -6.59 -7.37 8.23
N ILE A 78 -5.35 -7.84 8.19
CA ILE A 78 -4.20 -7.08 7.68
C ILE A 78 -4.44 -6.67 6.21
N ALA A 79 -4.82 -7.62 5.35
CA ALA A 79 -5.06 -7.33 3.93
C ALA A 79 -6.22 -6.33 3.72
N SER A 80 -7.30 -6.45 4.48
CA SER A 80 -8.44 -5.52 4.39
C SER A 80 -8.10 -4.12 4.91
N VAL A 81 -7.34 -4.00 6.00
CA VAL A 81 -6.96 -2.68 6.55
C VAL A 81 -6.01 -1.95 5.61
N VAL A 82 -4.97 -2.64 5.12
CA VAL A 82 -3.92 -2.00 4.32
C VAL A 82 -4.38 -1.71 2.90
N PHE A 83 -5.07 -2.65 2.24
CA PHE A 83 -5.36 -2.52 0.80
C PHE A 83 -6.80 -2.09 0.49
N HIS A 84 -7.74 -2.30 1.42
CA HIS A 84 -9.15 -1.90 1.22
C HIS A 84 -9.57 -0.71 2.08
N LYS A 85 -8.64 -0.11 2.85
CA LYS A 85 -8.90 0.98 3.79
C LYS A 85 -10.04 0.65 4.78
N MET A 86 -10.23 -0.62 5.10
CA MET A 86 -11.23 -1.02 6.09
C MET A 86 -10.77 -0.57 7.48
N PRO A 87 -11.61 0.11 8.28
CA PRO A 87 -11.22 0.49 9.63
C PRO A 87 -10.98 -0.75 10.50
N PRO A 88 -9.97 -0.76 11.38
CA PRO A 88 -9.60 -1.94 12.17
C PRO A 88 -10.75 -2.52 13.00
N ASN A 89 -11.67 -1.69 13.48
CA ASN A 89 -12.83 -2.11 14.27
C ASN A 89 -13.83 -2.96 13.47
N GLU A 90 -13.92 -2.76 12.15
CA GLU A 90 -14.81 -3.54 11.29
C GLU A 90 -14.24 -4.93 10.97
N THR A 91 -12.91 -5.10 11.12
CA THR A 91 -12.25 -6.39 10.83
C THR A 91 -12.68 -7.51 11.77
N LEU A 92 -13.27 -7.19 12.94
CA LEU A 92 -13.87 -8.16 13.86
C LEU A 92 -15.02 -8.95 13.23
N PHE A 93 -15.67 -8.39 12.20
CA PHE A 93 -16.79 -9.01 11.50
C PHE A 93 -16.37 -9.83 10.28
N LEU A 94 -15.07 -9.91 9.99
CA LEU A 94 -14.58 -10.72 8.88
C LEU A 94 -14.82 -12.20 9.16
N GLU A 95 -15.38 -12.88 8.17
CA GLU A 95 -15.57 -14.33 8.22
C GLU A 95 -14.23 -15.07 8.08
N SER A 96 -14.18 -16.32 8.56
CA SER A 96 -12.99 -17.15 8.37
C SER A 96 -12.77 -17.46 6.89
N THR A 97 -11.59 -17.11 6.35
CA THR A 97 -11.17 -17.48 5.00
C THR A 97 -11.18 -19.01 4.82
N THR A 98 -12.02 -19.51 3.91
CA THR A 98 -12.15 -20.94 3.59
C THR A 98 -11.48 -21.32 2.27
N ARG A 99 -11.20 -20.34 1.41
CA ARG A 99 -10.57 -20.50 0.09
C ARG A 99 -9.51 -19.42 -0.09
N ILE A 100 -8.51 -19.69 -0.93
CA ILE A 100 -7.50 -18.69 -1.28
C ILE A 100 -8.19 -17.49 -1.92
N GLN A 101 -8.06 -16.32 -1.30
CA GLN A 101 -8.53 -15.06 -1.87
C GLN A 101 -7.36 -14.42 -2.62
N LYS A 102 -7.63 -13.94 -3.84
CA LYS A 102 -6.64 -13.30 -4.71
C LYS A 102 -7.11 -11.89 -5.00
N ASP A 103 -6.44 -10.93 -4.40
CA ASP A 103 -6.77 -9.52 -4.57
C ASP A 103 -5.72 -8.87 -5.47
N SER A 104 -6.15 -8.32 -6.60
CA SER A 104 -5.29 -7.55 -7.49
C SER A 104 -5.33 -6.09 -7.05
N ILE A 105 -4.22 -5.58 -6.53
CA ILE A 105 -4.12 -4.20 -6.09
C ILE A 105 -3.58 -3.36 -7.24
N HIS A 106 -4.41 -2.44 -7.70
CA HIS A 106 -4.03 -1.44 -8.70
C HIS A 106 -3.40 -0.24 -8.02
N SER A 107 -2.09 -0.31 -7.84
CA SER A 107 -1.25 0.75 -7.27
C SER A 107 -0.23 1.20 -8.32
N PHE A 108 0.74 2.02 -7.91
CA PHE A 108 1.95 2.31 -8.68
C PHE A 108 2.62 1.05 -9.23
N MET A 109 2.64 -0.01 -8.41
CA MET A 109 3.04 -1.35 -8.82
C MET A 109 1.81 -2.25 -8.73
N ASP A 110 1.39 -2.81 -9.85
CA ASP A 110 0.33 -3.81 -9.87
C ASP A 110 0.87 -5.10 -9.22
N PHE A 111 0.45 -5.41 -7.99
CA PHE A 111 0.78 -6.66 -7.31
C PHE A 111 -0.49 -7.43 -6.94
N GLN A 112 -0.33 -8.74 -6.76
CA GLN A 112 -1.41 -9.58 -6.27
C GLN A 112 -1.14 -9.97 -4.82
N VAL A 113 -2.14 -9.79 -3.96
CA VAL A 113 -2.13 -10.25 -2.58
C VAL A 113 -2.91 -11.55 -2.50
N TRP A 114 -2.26 -12.60 -2.03
CA TRP A 114 -2.88 -13.91 -1.87
C TRP A 114 -3.06 -14.20 -0.39
N ASP A 115 -4.30 -14.25 0.08
CA ASP A 115 -4.65 -14.64 1.46
C ASP A 115 -4.95 -16.14 1.50
N PHE A 116 -4.10 -16.90 2.20
CA PHE A 116 -4.24 -18.34 2.33
C PHE A 116 -5.04 -18.73 3.57
N PRO A 117 -5.96 -19.70 3.49
CA PRO A 117 -6.67 -20.17 4.68
C PRO A 117 -5.71 -20.92 5.61
N GLY A 118 -5.74 -20.58 6.91
CA GLY A 118 -4.78 -21.10 7.91
C GLY A 118 -4.97 -22.57 8.32
N GLN A 119 -5.85 -23.30 7.66
CA GLN A 119 -6.11 -24.73 7.87
C GLN A 119 -5.47 -25.61 6.79
N LEU A 120 -4.95 -25.03 5.71
CA LEU A 120 -4.32 -25.80 4.64
C LEU A 120 -2.94 -26.29 5.08
N GLU A 121 -2.72 -27.59 4.97
CA GLU A 121 -1.37 -28.15 4.91
C GLU A 121 -0.82 -27.93 3.50
N TYR A 122 0.08 -26.95 3.38
CA TYR A 122 0.62 -26.44 2.11
C TYR A 122 1.43 -27.46 1.28
N LEU A 123 1.61 -28.67 1.82
CA LEU A 123 2.44 -29.73 1.27
C LEU A 123 1.62 -30.86 0.64
N GLU A 124 0.31 -30.68 0.49
CA GLU A 124 -0.46 -31.63 -0.31
C GLU A 124 -0.05 -31.53 -1.79
N PRO A 125 0.23 -32.67 -2.46
CA PRO A 125 0.61 -32.71 -3.87
C PRO A 125 -0.52 -32.31 -4.84
N SER A 126 -1.68 -31.91 -4.30
CA SER A 126 -2.82 -31.37 -5.04
C SER A 126 -2.65 -29.88 -5.39
N PHE A 127 -1.75 -29.17 -4.70
CA PHE A 127 -1.46 -27.77 -4.98
C PHE A 127 -0.33 -27.63 -5.98
N ASP A 128 -0.58 -26.82 -7.00
CA ASP A 128 0.40 -26.48 -8.02
C ASP A 128 1.40 -25.47 -7.47
N LEU A 129 2.38 -25.97 -6.71
CA LEU A 129 3.44 -25.17 -6.07
C LEU A 129 4.21 -24.33 -7.09
N GLU A 130 4.33 -24.81 -8.34
CA GLU A 130 5.02 -24.09 -9.42
C GLU A 130 4.24 -22.84 -9.84
N ASN A 131 2.92 -22.97 -10.02
CA ASN A 131 2.07 -21.82 -10.29
C ASN A 131 1.91 -20.88 -9.09
N ILE A 132 2.10 -21.36 -7.85
CA ILE A 132 1.94 -20.57 -6.63
C ILE A 132 3.22 -19.78 -6.31
N PHE A 133 4.37 -20.44 -6.33
CA PHE A 133 5.67 -19.88 -5.93
C PHE A 133 6.52 -19.36 -7.09
N GLY A 134 6.23 -19.76 -8.34
CA GLY A 134 7.05 -19.42 -9.51
C GLY A 134 7.16 -17.93 -9.83
N SER A 135 6.15 -17.13 -9.49
CA SER A 135 6.17 -15.66 -9.63
C SER A 135 6.07 -14.94 -8.28
N LEU A 136 6.35 -15.64 -7.17
CA LEU A 136 6.28 -15.06 -5.85
C LEU A 136 7.43 -14.06 -5.65
N GLY A 137 7.08 -12.85 -5.20
CA GLY A 137 8.07 -11.84 -4.84
C GLY A 137 8.46 -11.95 -3.37
N ALA A 138 7.48 -12.07 -2.47
CA ALA A 138 7.70 -12.15 -1.03
C ALA A 138 6.66 -13.02 -0.34
N LEU A 139 7.13 -13.78 0.65
CA LEU A 139 6.32 -14.55 1.57
C LEU A 139 6.25 -13.83 2.91
N VAL A 140 5.04 -13.45 3.33
CA VAL A 140 4.78 -12.87 4.65
C VAL A 140 4.09 -13.91 5.52
N TRP A 141 4.77 -14.31 6.60
CA TRP A 141 4.22 -15.21 7.60
C TRP A 141 3.74 -14.45 8.83
N VAL A 142 2.45 -14.58 9.16
CA VAL A 142 1.82 -13.86 10.27
C VAL A 142 1.71 -14.78 11.49
N ILE A 143 2.41 -14.41 12.56
CA ILE A 143 2.37 -15.05 13.89
C ILE A 143 1.53 -14.18 14.83
N ASP A 144 0.59 -14.79 15.55
CA ASP A 144 -0.15 -14.11 16.60
C ASP A 144 0.69 -14.07 17.88
N ALA A 145 1.04 -12.89 18.37
CA ALA A 145 1.83 -12.72 19.59
C ALA A 145 1.02 -12.91 20.89
N GLN A 146 -0.31 -12.95 20.80
CA GLN A 146 -1.19 -13.13 21.96
C GLN A 146 -1.64 -14.58 22.18
N ASP A 147 -1.42 -15.46 21.19
CA ASP A 147 -1.78 -16.88 21.24
C ASP A 147 -0.51 -17.76 21.32
N ASP A 148 -0.69 -19.07 21.47
CA ASP A 148 0.42 -20.02 21.44
C ASP A 148 1.09 -20.07 20.05
N TYR A 149 2.29 -19.49 19.95
CA TYR A 149 3.04 -19.39 18.71
C TYR A 149 3.90 -20.61 18.39
N LEU A 150 4.00 -21.60 19.28
CA LEU A 150 4.87 -22.78 19.07
C LEU A 150 4.47 -23.57 17.81
N ASP A 151 3.18 -23.84 17.60
CA ASP A 151 2.70 -24.51 16.36
C ASP A 151 2.93 -23.63 15.12
N SER A 152 2.82 -22.31 15.27
CA SER A 152 3.06 -21.37 14.16
C SER A 152 4.52 -21.40 13.72
N VAL A 153 5.45 -21.41 14.68
CA VAL A 153 6.89 -21.47 14.44
C VAL A 153 7.29 -22.79 13.81
N ALA A 154 6.81 -23.92 14.34
CA ALA A 154 7.10 -25.24 13.76
C ALA A 154 6.63 -25.35 12.29
N ARG A 155 5.45 -24.80 11.97
CA ARG A 155 4.93 -24.75 10.58
C ARG A 155 5.70 -23.76 9.70
N LEU A 156 6.09 -22.62 10.25
CA LEU A 156 6.93 -21.65 9.55
C LEU A 156 8.24 -22.32 9.14
N ASN A 157 8.95 -22.98 10.05
CA ASN A 157 10.23 -23.62 9.77
C ASN A 157 10.10 -24.71 8.69
N ARG A 158 9.05 -25.53 8.76
CA ARG A 158 8.75 -26.49 7.67
C ARG A 158 8.52 -25.82 6.32
N THR A 159 7.85 -24.67 6.31
CA THR A 159 7.59 -23.88 5.10
C THR A 159 8.88 -23.27 4.57
N ILE A 160 9.69 -22.64 5.42
CA ILE A 160 11.00 -22.07 5.05
C ILE A 160 11.88 -23.14 4.42
N LEU A 161 12.00 -24.32 5.04
CA LEU A 161 12.83 -25.41 4.52
C LEU A 161 12.37 -25.88 3.15
N THR A 162 11.06 -25.90 2.89
CA THR A 162 10.52 -26.28 1.58
C THR A 162 10.79 -25.17 0.55
N VAL A 163 10.48 -23.92 0.89
CA VAL A 163 10.63 -22.77 -0.02
C VAL A 163 12.10 -22.56 -0.37
N GLN A 164 13.02 -22.64 0.59
CA GLN A 164 14.46 -22.46 0.34
C GLN A 164 15.04 -23.56 -0.57
N GLN A 165 14.51 -24.78 -0.52
CA GLN A 165 14.96 -25.88 -1.38
C GLN A 165 14.55 -25.68 -2.85
N PHE A 166 13.35 -25.16 -3.10
CA PHE A 166 12.80 -25.04 -4.46
C PHE A 166 12.92 -23.64 -5.05
N TYR A 167 12.93 -22.60 -4.21
CA TYR A 167 12.85 -21.18 -4.60
C TYR A 167 13.71 -20.29 -3.69
N PRO A 168 15.05 -20.26 -3.88
CA PRO A 168 15.97 -19.53 -3.00
C PRO A 168 15.88 -17.99 -3.13
N ASN A 169 15.23 -17.48 -4.18
CA ASN A 169 15.14 -16.04 -4.46
C ASN A 169 13.95 -15.34 -3.77
N ILE A 170 13.13 -16.08 -3.01
CA ILE A 170 11.96 -15.53 -2.33
C ILE A 170 12.39 -14.87 -1.02
N ASN A 171 11.95 -13.63 -0.82
CA ASN A 171 12.13 -12.93 0.45
C ASN A 171 11.14 -13.47 1.49
N ILE A 172 11.63 -13.84 2.67
CA ILE A 172 10.82 -14.40 3.76
C ILE A 172 10.74 -13.36 4.87
N GLU A 173 9.52 -12.95 5.18
CA GLU A 173 9.22 -11.85 6.09
C GLU A 173 8.25 -12.37 7.16
N VAL A 174 8.56 -12.19 8.43
CA VAL A 174 7.78 -12.69 9.56
C VAL A 174 7.17 -11.51 10.30
N PHE A 175 5.84 -11.48 10.35
CA PHE A 175 5.07 -10.48 11.07
C PHE A 175 4.64 -11.06 12.40
N ILE A 176 5.22 -10.56 13.48
CA ILE A 176 4.78 -10.80 14.86
C ILE A 176 3.64 -9.81 15.09
N HIS A 177 2.42 -10.33 15.04
CA HIS A 177 1.19 -9.56 14.92
C HIS A 177 0.41 -9.51 16.24
N LYS A 178 -0.52 -8.54 16.33
CA LYS A 178 -1.33 -8.26 17.53
C LYS A 178 -0.52 -7.83 18.76
N VAL A 179 0.51 -7.02 18.54
CA VAL A 179 1.35 -6.50 19.61
C VAL A 179 0.67 -5.38 20.42
N ASP A 180 -0.50 -4.90 19.99
CA ASP A 180 -1.30 -3.85 20.62
C ASP A 180 -1.73 -4.16 22.06
N GLY A 181 -2.02 -5.42 22.37
CA GLY A 181 -2.40 -5.86 23.72
C GLY A 181 -1.23 -6.08 24.69
N LEU A 182 0.01 -5.93 24.23
CA LEU A 182 1.22 -6.27 25.00
C LEU A 182 1.90 -4.99 25.52
N SER A 183 2.51 -5.08 26.71
CA SER A 183 3.39 -4.02 27.22
C SER A 183 4.72 -3.97 26.45
N ASP A 184 5.40 -2.83 26.43
CA ASP A 184 6.65 -2.66 25.66
C ASP A 184 7.78 -3.61 26.10
N GLU A 185 7.86 -3.92 27.40
CA GLU A 185 8.77 -4.93 27.93
C GLU A 185 8.46 -6.31 27.34
N TYR A 186 7.18 -6.72 27.40
CA TYR A 186 6.74 -8.02 26.90
C TYR A 186 6.85 -8.14 25.38
N ARG A 187 6.66 -7.04 24.63
CA ARG A 187 6.90 -7.00 23.18
C ARG A 187 8.34 -7.34 22.84
N THR A 188 9.29 -6.76 23.57
CA THR A 188 10.73 -6.98 23.35
C THR A 188 11.12 -8.41 23.71
N ASP A 189 10.60 -8.93 24.83
CA ASP A 189 10.87 -10.30 25.26
C ASP A 189 10.28 -11.33 24.28
N THR A 190 9.02 -11.14 23.86
CA THR A 190 8.34 -12.02 22.89
C THR A 190 9.04 -11.98 21.53
N PHE A 191 9.49 -10.80 21.10
CA PHE A 191 10.26 -10.66 19.87
C PHE A 191 11.57 -11.47 19.94
N GLN A 192 12.34 -11.33 21.02
CA GLN A 192 13.60 -12.05 21.18
C GLN A 192 13.38 -13.56 21.26
N ASP A 193 12.34 -14.00 21.97
CA ASP A 193 12.00 -15.41 22.11
C ASP A 193 11.61 -16.04 20.77
N ILE A 194 10.72 -15.40 19.99
CA ILE A 194 10.32 -15.89 18.67
C ILE A 194 11.52 -15.93 17.70
N VAL A 195 12.34 -14.87 17.69
CA VAL A 195 13.52 -14.81 16.82
C VAL A 195 14.52 -15.90 17.19
N GLN A 196 14.77 -16.12 18.48
CA GLN A 196 15.67 -17.16 18.94
C GLN A 196 15.14 -18.55 18.59
N LEU A 197 13.86 -18.83 18.84
CA LEU A 197 13.26 -20.13 18.55
C LEU A 197 13.31 -20.48 17.05
N ILE A 198 12.99 -19.51 16.18
CA ILE A 198 13.10 -19.69 14.72
C ILE A 198 14.55 -19.89 14.31
N SER A 199 15.48 -19.09 14.85
CA SER A 199 16.91 -19.21 14.52
C SER A 199 17.50 -20.55 14.98
N ASP A 200 17.14 -21.04 16.16
CA ASP A 200 17.63 -22.29 16.71
C ASP A 200 17.12 -23.48 15.89
N GLU A 201 15.82 -23.52 15.55
CA GLU A 201 15.25 -24.58 14.72
C GLU A 201 15.80 -24.57 13.28
N LEU A 202 16.06 -23.39 12.70
CA LEU A 202 16.70 -23.28 11.38
C LEU A 202 18.17 -23.71 11.42
N SER A 203 18.88 -23.38 12.49
CA SER A 203 20.26 -23.82 12.73
C SER A 203 20.33 -25.35 12.86
N ASP A 204 19.40 -25.97 13.59
CA ASP A 204 19.30 -27.42 13.73
C ASP A 204 19.05 -28.13 12.38
N ALA A 205 18.32 -27.46 11.48
CA ALA A 205 18.11 -27.93 10.11
C ALA A 205 19.29 -27.64 9.15
N GLY A 206 20.35 -26.99 9.63
CA GLY A 206 21.57 -26.68 8.87
C GLY A 206 21.57 -25.34 8.12
N TYR A 207 20.64 -24.44 8.43
CA TYR A 207 20.53 -23.10 7.84
C TYR A 207 20.91 -22.02 8.86
N GLU A 208 22.21 -21.75 9.00
CA GLU A 208 22.71 -20.77 9.99
C GLU A 208 22.49 -19.29 9.60
N ASN A 209 22.15 -18.99 8.33
CA ASN A 209 21.99 -17.60 7.85
C ASN A 209 20.83 -17.47 6.83
N ALA A 210 19.64 -17.97 7.17
CA ALA A 210 18.47 -17.73 6.32
C ALA A 210 18.12 -16.22 6.31
N PRO A 211 17.86 -15.60 5.15
CA PRO A 211 17.48 -14.20 5.03
C PRO A 211 16.02 -13.99 5.47
N VAL A 212 15.76 -14.18 6.77
CA VAL A 212 14.45 -13.95 7.39
C VAL A 212 14.48 -12.60 8.09
N HIS A 213 13.48 -11.76 7.83
CA HIS A 213 13.31 -10.50 8.54
C HIS A 213 12.06 -10.52 9.39
N TYR A 214 12.12 -9.82 10.52
CA TYR A 214 11.08 -9.84 11.54
C TYR A 214 10.53 -8.43 11.74
N TYR A 215 9.20 -8.33 11.86
CA TYR A 215 8.51 -7.06 12.09
C TYR A 215 7.46 -7.22 13.18
N LEU A 216 7.42 -6.26 14.10
CA LEU A 216 6.32 -6.11 15.05
C LEU A 216 5.21 -5.32 14.37
N THR A 217 4.00 -5.88 14.34
CA THR A 217 2.89 -5.27 13.59
C THR A 217 1.60 -5.28 14.41
N SER A 218 0.82 -4.22 14.23
CA SER A 218 -0.54 -4.06 14.74
C SER A 218 -1.40 -3.45 13.65
N ILE A 219 -2.68 -3.83 13.55
CA ILE A 219 -3.65 -3.17 12.67
C ILE A 219 -4.18 -1.85 13.26
N TYR A 220 -3.96 -1.60 14.55
CA TYR A 220 -4.41 -0.38 15.22
C TYR A 220 -3.39 0.76 15.12
N ASP A 221 -2.14 0.42 14.83
CA ASP A 221 -1.04 1.37 14.67
C ASP A 221 -0.53 1.35 13.22
N TYR A 222 0.31 2.31 12.86
CA TYR A 222 0.83 2.40 11.49
C TYR A 222 1.95 1.37 11.19
N SER A 223 2.34 0.56 12.17
CA SER A 223 3.47 -0.38 12.09
C SER A 223 3.28 -1.44 11.00
N VAL A 224 2.03 -1.85 10.73
CA VAL A 224 1.72 -2.77 9.64
C VAL A 224 2.02 -2.15 8.27
N PHE A 225 1.72 -0.86 8.08
CA PHE A 225 2.02 -0.14 6.84
C PHE A 225 3.52 0.05 6.67
N GLU A 226 4.24 0.34 7.75
CA GLU A 226 5.70 0.44 7.74
C GLU A 226 6.36 -0.90 7.36
N ALA A 227 5.90 -2.00 7.96
CA ALA A 227 6.38 -3.34 7.66
C ALA A 227 6.13 -3.68 6.18
N PHE A 228 4.92 -3.49 5.67
CA PHE A 228 4.65 -3.71 4.24
C PHE A 228 5.47 -2.82 3.34
N SER A 229 5.73 -1.57 3.71
CA SER A 229 6.58 -0.69 2.92
C SER A 229 7.99 -1.24 2.74
N LYS A 230 8.56 -1.81 3.81
CA LYS A 230 9.86 -2.49 3.74
C LYS A 230 9.80 -3.77 2.91
N VAL A 231 8.71 -4.54 2.99
CA VAL A 231 8.53 -5.75 2.17
C VAL A 231 8.41 -5.39 0.68
N ILE A 232 7.56 -4.42 0.35
CA ILE A 232 7.33 -3.96 -1.03
C ILE A 232 8.59 -3.32 -1.62
N GLN A 233 9.37 -2.58 -0.83
CA GLN A 233 10.67 -2.05 -1.24
C GLN A 233 11.61 -3.11 -1.81
N LYS A 234 11.69 -4.27 -1.17
CA LYS A 234 12.52 -5.39 -1.64
C LYS A 234 12.01 -6.01 -2.95
N LEU A 235 10.75 -5.77 -3.31
CA LEU A 235 10.15 -6.23 -4.57
C LEU A 235 10.39 -5.26 -5.73
N ILE A 236 10.69 -4.00 -5.44
CA ILE A 236 10.84 -2.97 -6.47
C ILE A 236 12.21 -3.11 -7.14
N PRO A 237 12.25 -3.35 -8.47
CA PRO A 237 13.51 -3.34 -9.20
C PRO A 237 14.14 -1.93 -9.15
N ASN A 238 15.46 -1.87 -9.06
CA ASN A 238 16.23 -0.62 -9.06
C ASN A 238 15.93 0.35 -7.88
N LEU A 239 15.49 -0.17 -6.72
CA LEU A 239 15.26 0.64 -5.50
C LEU A 239 16.45 1.55 -5.17
N SER A 240 17.69 1.06 -5.32
CA SER A 240 18.92 1.82 -5.03
C SER A 240 19.03 3.12 -5.84
N THR A 241 18.51 3.15 -7.07
CA THR A 241 18.47 4.37 -7.88
C THR A 241 17.47 5.37 -7.30
N LEU A 242 16.29 4.92 -6.88
CA LEU A 242 15.27 5.76 -6.26
C LEU A 242 15.77 6.34 -4.93
N GLU A 243 16.38 5.53 -4.08
CA GLU A 243 16.99 5.97 -2.81
C GLU A 243 18.06 7.03 -3.06
N ASN A 244 18.94 6.82 -4.05
CA ASN A 244 19.97 7.81 -4.40
C ASN A 244 19.40 9.14 -4.90
N LEU A 245 18.33 9.10 -5.70
CA LEU A 245 17.62 10.31 -6.15
C LEU A 245 16.98 11.05 -4.97
N ILE A 246 16.30 10.32 -4.08
CA ILE A 246 15.68 10.90 -2.87
C ILE A 246 16.75 11.48 -1.94
N ASN A 247 17.87 10.78 -1.72
CA ASN A 247 18.98 11.28 -0.92
C ASN A 247 19.57 12.57 -1.51
N THR A 248 19.71 12.64 -2.83
CA THR A 248 20.22 13.84 -3.51
C THR A 248 19.25 15.01 -3.33
N LEU A 249 17.94 14.78 -3.51
CA LEU A 249 16.91 15.79 -3.28
C LEU A 249 16.91 16.26 -1.82
N ALA A 250 16.90 15.32 -0.88
CA ALA A 250 16.83 15.61 0.55
C ALA A 250 18.04 16.44 1.03
N ASN A 251 19.25 16.10 0.57
CA ASN A 251 20.46 16.85 0.91
C ASN A 251 20.47 18.25 0.30
N ASN A 252 20.00 18.43 -0.94
CA ASN A 252 19.98 19.73 -1.61
C ASN A 252 18.91 20.68 -1.05
N CYS A 253 17.76 20.14 -0.64
CA CYS A 253 16.66 20.92 -0.07
C CYS A 253 16.78 21.11 1.45
N GLY A 254 17.66 20.36 2.11
CA GLY A 254 17.78 20.34 3.57
C GLY A 254 16.55 19.73 4.26
N PHE A 255 15.94 18.74 3.62
CA PHE A 255 14.86 17.96 4.21
C PHE A 255 15.42 17.08 5.33
N GLU A 256 14.69 16.90 6.41
CA GLU A 256 15.07 16.00 7.50
C GLU A 256 14.66 14.55 7.22
N LYS A 257 13.53 14.37 6.53
CA LYS A 257 13.03 13.06 6.13
C LYS A 257 12.18 13.21 4.88
N THR A 258 12.28 12.26 3.96
CA THR A 258 11.51 12.28 2.72
C THR A 258 11.02 10.87 2.40
N TYR A 259 9.74 10.78 2.08
CA TYR A 259 9.05 9.55 1.72
C TYR A 259 8.37 9.72 0.36
N LEU A 260 8.44 8.68 -0.45
CA LEU A 260 7.65 8.54 -1.66
C LEU A 260 6.51 7.55 -1.38
N PHE A 261 5.31 8.08 -1.19
CA PHE A 261 4.12 7.32 -0.81
C PHE A 261 3.27 6.93 -2.02
N ASP A 262 2.65 5.77 -1.96
CA ASP A 262 1.43 5.47 -2.71
C ASP A 262 0.22 6.05 -1.97
N VAL A 263 -0.54 6.91 -2.65
CA VAL A 263 -1.64 7.69 -2.08
C VAL A 263 -2.77 6.79 -1.56
N LEU A 264 -3.03 5.67 -2.24
CA LEU A 264 -4.13 4.77 -1.89
C LEU A 264 -3.76 3.82 -0.74
N SER A 265 -2.65 3.10 -0.84
CA SER A 265 -2.28 2.10 0.18
C SER A 265 -1.57 2.68 1.40
N LYS A 266 -1.14 3.95 1.34
CA LYS A 266 -0.29 4.60 2.35
C LYS A 266 1.08 3.93 2.53
N ILE A 267 1.46 3.03 1.63
CA ILE A 267 2.76 2.36 1.65
C ILE A 267 3.80 3.30 1.04
N TYR A 268 4.96 3.44 1.68
CA TYR A 268 6.08 4.18 1.09
C TYR A 268 6.98 3.25 0.27
N ILE A 269 7.16 3.62 -0.99
CA ILE A 269 7.89 2.85 -2.01
C ILE A 269 9.39 3.06 -1.89
N ALA A 270 9.80 4.25 -1.45
CA ALA A 270 11.19 4.56 -1.17
C ALA A 270 11.26 5.66 -0.10
N SER A 271 12.32 5.65 0.69
CA SER A 271 12.69 6.77 1.56
C SER A 271 14.16 7.12 1.38
N ASP A 272 14.56 8.21 2.01
CA ASP A 272 15.97 8.49 2.23
C ASP A 272 16.62 7.46 3.17
N THR A 273 17.96 7.44 3.17
CA THR A 273 18.79 6.50 3.94
C THR A 273 18.82 6.74 5.46
N ARG A 274 18.23 7.85 5.93
CA ARG A 274 18.10 8.13 7.36
C ARG A 274 17.13 7.12 8.00
N PRO A 275 17.30 6.77 9.29
CA PRO A 275 16.38 5.85 9.95
C PRO A 275 14.94 6.39 9.87
N VAL A 276 13.98 5.48 9.74
CA VAL A 276 12.56 5.81 9.72
C VAL A 276 12.13 6.12 11.15
N ASP A 277 11.59 7.32 11.34
CA ASP A 277 10.93 7.71 12.57
C ASP A 277 9.43 7.48 12.40
N MET A 278 8.89 6.64 13.27
CA MET A 278 7.48 6.27 13.25
C MET A 278 6.56 7.47 13.40
N SER A 279 6.93 8.43 14.26
CA SER A 279 6.13 9.64 14.45
C SER A 279 6.08 10.51 13.19
N CYS A 280 7.19 10.61 12.47
CA CYS A 280 7.24 11.31 11.18
C CYS A 280 6.40 10.60 10.12
N TYR A 281 6.40 9.26 10.12
CA TYR A 281 5.59 8.46 9.21
C TYR A 281 4.09 8.68 9.42
N GLU A 282 3.63 8.61 10.68
CA GLU A 282 2.24 8.84 11.07
C GLU A 282 1.76 10.23 10.63
N MET A 283 2.54 11.28 10.95
CA MET A 283 2.22 12.65 10.53
C MET A 283 2.12 12.79 9.01
N CYS A 284 3.01 12.13 8.25
CA CYS A 284 2.97 12.17 6.78
C CYS A 284 1.75 11.43 6.23
N SER A 285 1.43 10.25 6.77
CA SER A 285 0.28 9.45 6.34
C SER A 285 -1.04 10.19 6.55
N ASP A 286 -1.24 10.75 7.74
CA ASP A 286 -2.44 11.52 8.09
C ASP A 286 -2.56 12.76 7.23
N TYR A 287 -1.42 13.42 6.94
CA TYR A 287 -1.42 14.59 6.08
C TYR A 287 -1.88 14.27 4.65
N ILE A 288 -1.51 13.09 4.11
CA ILE A 288 -2.02 12.66 2.80
C ILE A 288 -3.55 12.51 2.84
N ASP A 289 -4.13 11.93 3.90
CA ASP A 289 -5.59 11.82 4.01
C ASP A 289 -6.28 13.19 4.04
N VAL A 290 -5.73 14.13 4.82
CA VAL A 290 -6.25 15.51 4.86
C VAL A 290 -6.23 16.15 3.46
N ILE A 291 -5.14 15.98 2.70
CA ILE A 291 -5.06 16.55 1.35
C ILE A 291 -6.01 15.86 0.38
N VAL A 292 -6.14 14.53 0.44
CA VAL A 292 -7.09 13.78 -0.40
C VAL A 292 -8.53 14.20 -0.09
N ASP A 293 -8.93 14.24 1.17
CA ASP A 293 -10.28 14.62 1.60
C ASP A 293 -10.63 16.06 1.22
N ILE A 294 -9.71 17.01 1.41
CA ILE A 294 -9.88 18.40 0.99
C ILE A 294 -10.01 18.49 -0.52
N SER A 295 -9.18 17.73 -1.25
CA SER A 295 -9.19 17.72 -2.71
C SER A 295 -10.51 17.15 -3.20
N GLU A 296 -11.02 16.06 -2.65
CA GLU A 296 -12.32 15.49 -3.01
C GLU A 296 -13.47 16.47 -2.73
N LEU A 297 -13.43 17.18 -1.60
CA LEU A 297 -14.47 18.15 -1.23
C LEU A 297 -14.51 19.36 -2.17
N TYR A 298 -13.34 19.87 -2.58
CA TYR A 298 -13.24 21.13 -3.31
C TYR A 298 -12.94 20.99 -4.81
N SER A 299 -12.59 19.81 -5.31
CA SER A 299 -12.34 19.56 -6.74
C SER A 299 -13.61 19.29 -7.53
N TRP A 300 -14.79 19.50 -6.94
CA TRP A 300 -16.04 19.42 -7.69
C TRP A 300 -16.13 20.56 -8.72
N ASP A 301 -16.16 20.15 -9.98
CA ASP A 301 -16.42 21.02 -11.13
C ASP A 301 -17.89 21.42 -11.18
N HIS A 302 -18.22 22.48 -10.44
CA HIS A 302 -19.53 23.10 -10.55
C HIS A 302 -19.66 23.79 -11.93
N PRO A 303 -20.76 23.61 -12.67
CA PRO A 303 -20.92 24.15 -14.04
C PRO A 303 -20.74 25.67 -14.16
N ASP A 304 -21.02 26.41 -13.07
CA ASP A 304 -20.81 27.87 -13.01
C ASP A 304 -19.40 28.30 -12.58
N ARG A 305 -18.51 27.35 -12.24
CA ARG A 305 -17.16 27.64 -11.73
C ARG A 305 -16.21 27.83 -12.91
N LYS A 306 -15.85 29.08 -13.17
CA LYS A 306 -14.83 29.41 -14.18
C LYS A 306 -13.44 29.29 -13.56
N PRO A 307 -12.49 28.58 -14.21
CA PRO A 307 -11.11 28.53 -13.75
C PRO A 307 -10.52 29.95 -13.75
N LYS A 308 -9.86 30.31 -12.64
CA LYS A 308 -9.20 31.62 -12.50
C LYS A 308 -7.75 31.53 -12.99
N GLY A 309 -7.57 31.40 -14.30
CA GLY A 309 -6.27 31.33 -14.97
C GLY A 309 -5.70 29.91 -15.04
N ASP A 310 -4.44 29.82 -15.48
CA ASP A 310 -3.72 28.55 -15.62
C ASP A 310 -3.62 27.86 -14.26
N GLN A 311 -4.22 26.67 -14.17
CA GLN A 311 -4.14 25.83 -12.98
C GLN A 311 -2.94 24.90 -13.11
N ASN A 312 -2.20 24.73 -12.02
CA ASN A 312 -1.23 23.66 -11.94
C ASN A 312 -2.00 22.34 -11.91
N GLN A 313 -1.59 21.36 -12.72
CA GLN A 313 -2.29 20.07 -12.78
C GLN A 313 -2.00 19.19 -11.56
N GLU A 314 -0.86 19.43 -10.90
CA GLU A 314 -0.37 18.64 -9.77
C GLU A 314 -0.78 19.28 -8.45
N ALA A 315 -1.21 18.45 -7.50
CA ALA A 315 -1.47 18.88 -6.14
C ALA A 315 -0.15 19.18 -5.41
N GLU A 316 -0.03 20.41 -4.92
CA GLU A 316 1.07 20.86 -4.07
C GLU A 316 0.49 21.44 -2.77
N SER A 317 1.03 21.02 -1.64
CA SER A 317 0.59 21.51 -0.34
C SER A 317 1.75 21.68 0.65
N HIS A 318 1.61 22.69 1.50
CA HIS A 318 2.59 23.04 2.52
C HIS A 318 1.85 23.33 3.81
N VAL A 319 2.25 22.69 4.90
CA VAL A 319 1.74 22.98 6.25
C VAL A 319 2.91 23.27 7.18
N VAL A 320 2.77 24.32 8.00
CA VAL A 320 3.73 24.65 9.06
C VAL A 320 3.05 24.41 10.39
N LEU A 321 3.64 23.52 11.19
CA LEU A 321 3.18 23.17 12.52
C LEU A 321 3.65 24.20 13.55
N HIS A 322 3.09 24.13 14.76
CA HIS A 322 3.40 25.07 15.85
C HIS A 322 4.86 24.99 16.31
N ASP A 323 5.49 23.81 16.23
CA ASP A 323 6.92 23.60 16.52
C ASP A 323 7.83 24.12 15.38
N GLU A 324 7.26 24.88 14.45
CA GLU A 324 7.84 25.35 13.21
C GLU A 324 8.19 24.23 12.21
N THR A 325 7.90 22.95 12.47
CA THR A 325 8.15 21.89 11.49
C THR A 325 7.26 22.09 10.27
N MET A 326 7.83 22.05 9.06
CA MET A 326 7.10 22.21 7.81
C MET A 326 6.98 20.87 7.10
N ILE A 327 5.76 20.47 6.74
CA ILE A 327 5.51 19.30 5.90
C ILE A 327 5.20 19.79 4.49
N HIS A 328 5.95 19.28 3.54
CA HIS A 328 5.80 19.56 2.12
C HIS A 328 5.27 18.31 1.41
N LEU A 329 4.15 18.46 0.69
CA LEU A 329 3.56 17.41 -0.14
C LEU A 329 3.52 17.87 -1.59
N LEU A 330 4.02 17.04 -2.49
CA LEU A 330 3.94 17.24 -3.94
C LEU A 330 3.49 15.95 -4.62
N GLU A 331 2.45 16.03 -5.44
CA GLU A 331 2.04 14.95 -6.32
C GLU A 331 3.11 14.69 -7.38
N MET A 332 3.56 13.44 -7.49
CA MET A 332 4.60 13.05 -8.45
C MET A 332 3.97 12.41 -9.69
N ASN A 333 3.01 11.53 -9.49
CA ASN A 333 2.18 10.95 -10.54
C ASN A 333 0.81 10.59 -9.96
N LYS A 334 -0.08 10.00 -10.78
CA LYS A 334 -1.44 9.62 -10.38
C LYS A 334 -1.54 8.76 -9.12
N TYR A 335 -0.50 7.97 -8.82
CA TYR A 335 -0.48 7.04 -7.69
C TYR A 335 0.46 7.51 -6.56
N LEU A 336 1.49 8.30 -6.89
CA LEU A 336 2.60 8.62 -6.01
C LEU A 336 2.59 10.07 -5.57
N CYS A 337 2.81 10.28 -4.28
CA CYS A 337 3.10 11.59 -3.72
C CYS A 337 4.44 11.57 -2.96
N LEU A 338 5.19 12.66 -3.09
CA LEU A 338 6.38 12.90 -2.29
C LEU A 338 5.95 13.70 -1.07
N VAL A 339 6.26 13.20 0.12
CA VAL A 339 6.05 13.91 1.38
C VAL A 339 7.40 14.10 2.07
N SER A 340 7.73 15.34 2.40
CA SER A 340 9.00 15.71 3.00
C SER A 340 8.79 16.53 4.27
N VAL A 341 9.55 16.22 5.31
CA VAL A 341 9.56 16.94 6.58
C VAL A 341 10.77 17.86 6.62
N ILE A 342 10.55 19.13 6.94
CA ILE A 342 11.55 20.20 6.95
C ILE A 342 11.54 20.88 8.33
N ARG A 343 12.56 20.61 9.14
CA ARG A 343 12.77 21.32 10.41
C ARG A 343 13.67 22.55 10.29
N ASN A 344 14.59 22.57 9.32
CA ASN A 344 15.58 23.64 9.20
C ASN A 344 14.91 24.99 8.82
N PRO A 345 15.00 26.04 9.66
CA PRO A 345 14.38 27.34 9.37
C PRO A 345 14.93 28.00 8.10
N GLU A 346 16.22 27.85 7.79
CA GLU A 346 16.83 28.45 6.59
C GLU A 346 16.33 27.83 5.28
N SER A 347 15.87 26.57 5.34
CA SER A 347 15.31 25.87 4.18
C SER A 347 13.87 26.30 3.90
N LYS A 348 13.10 26.69 4.94
CA LYS A 348 11.69 27.09 4.81
C LYS A 348 11.53 28.33 3.93
N ASP A 349 12.44 29.29 4.06
CA ASP A 349 12.41 30.55 3.30
C ASP A 349 12.75 30.36 1.82
N LYS A 350 13.30 29.20 1.44
CA LYS A 350 13.75 28.88 0.08
C LYS A 350 12.75 28.01 -0.69
N LYS A 351 11.45 28.22 -0.46
CA LYS A 351 10.38 27.46 -1.11
C LYS A 351 10.55 27.34 -2.63
N GLY A 352 10.84 28.44 -3.33
CA GLY A 352 10.98 28.39 -4.80
C GLY A 352 12.12 27.48 -5.30
N LEU A 353 13.20 27.30 -4.52
CA LEU A 353 14.27 26.35 -4.85
C LEU A 353 13.85 24.92 -4.58
N ILE A 354 13.09 24.70 -3.49
CA ILE A 354 12.52 23.40 -3.15
C ILE A 354 11.58 22.93 -4.26
N ASP A 355 10.65 23.80 -4.68
CA ASP A 355 9.67 23.47 -5.72
C ASP A 355 10.38 23.13 -7.05
N MET A 356 11.39 23.92 -7.42
CA MET A 356 12.21 23.66 -8.62
C MET A 356 12.90 22.29 -8.54
N ASN A 357 13.57 22.00 -7.42
CA ASN A 357 14.28 20.72 -7.24
C ASN A 357 13.32 19.53 -7.23
N CYS A 358 12.14 19.67 -6.61
CA CYS A 358 11.12 18.63 -6.56
C CYS A 358 10.53 18.35 -7.95
N ARG A 359 10.33 19.38 -8.80
CA ARG A 359 9.92 19.19 -10.21
C ARG A 359 10.99 18.50 -11.04
N THR A 360 12.26 18.86 -10.87
CA THR A 360 13.36 18.13 -11.53
C THR A 360 13.43 16.67 -11.08
N PHE A 361 13.16 16.40 -9.79
CA PHE A 361 13.05 15.04 -9.28
C PHE A 361 11.86 14.28 -9.89
N GLN A 362 10.71 14.93 -10.05
CA GLN A 362 9.53 14.35 -10.68
C GLN A 362 9.80 13.93 -12.13
N GLU A 363 10.47 14.77 -12.91
CA GLU A 363 10.90 14.44 -14.28
C GLU A 363 11.84 13.23 -14.29
N ALA A 364 12.85 13.22 -13.40
CA ALA A 364 13.78 12.10 -13.28
C ALA A 364 13.08 10.78 -12.86
N LEU A 365 12.07 10.87 -11.99
CA LEU A 365 11.30 9.73 -11.52
C LEU A 365 10.44 9.14 -12.66
N ASN A 366 9.81 9.97 -13.49
CA ASN A 366 9.10 9.53 -14.68
C ASN A 366 10.03 8.86 -15.71
N ASP A 367 11.26 9.36 -15.86
CA ASP A 367 12.29 8.75 -16.70
C ASP A 367 12.77 7.38 -16.18
N VAL A 368 12.91 7.22 -14.86
CA VAL A 368 13.28 5.93 -14.25
C VAL A 368 12.18 4.91 -14.48
N PHE A 369 10.92 5.31 -14.29
CA PHE A 369 9.81 4.38 -14.47
C PHE A 369 9.60 3.99 -15.93
N SER A 370 9.67 4.93 -16.88
CA SER A 370 9.57 4.58 -18.31
C SER A 370 10.58 3.51 -18.72
N ARG A 371 11.83 3.60 -18.26
CA ARG A 371 12.91 2.64 -18.57
C ARG A 371 12.79 1.31 -17.82
N SER A 372 12.33 1.34 -16.56
CA SER A 372 12.26 0.12 -15.73
C SER A 372 11.19 -0.86 -16.23
N TRP A 373 10.13 -0.37 -16.88
CA TRP A 373 9.10 -1.24 -17.47
C TRP A 373 9.46 -1.72 -18.89
N GLU A 374 10.27 -0.97 -19.64
CA GLU A 374 10.79 -1.39 -20.95
C GLU A 374 11.74 -2.61 -20.85
N GLN A 375 12.57 -2.69 -19.81
CA GLN A 375 13.49 -3.83 -19.61
C GLN A 375 12.75 -5.16 -19.36
N VAL A 376 11.57 -5.13 -18.75
CA VAL A 376 10.71 -6.32 -18.58
C VAL A 376 10.13 -6.78 -19.92
N GLN A 377 9.99 -5.87 -20.89
CA GLN A 377 9.54 -6.17 -22.25
C GLN A 377 10.68 -6.59 -23.18
N GLU A 378 11.87 -5.99 -23.08
CA GLU A 378 13.02 -6.34 -23.94
C GLU A 378 13.68 -7.67 -23.57
N GLY A 379 13.64 -8.08 -22.29
CA GLY A 379 14.12 -9.41 -21.87
C GLY A 379 13.37 -10.59 -22.49
N ARG A 380 12.23 -10.35 -23.16
CA ARG A 380 11.43 -11.37 -23.87
C ARG A 380 11.73 -11.48 -25.37
N VAL A 381 12.50 -10.58 -25.96
CA VAL A 381 12.74 -10.58 -27.42
C VAL A 381 14.03 -11.33 -27.80
N THR A 382 14.91 -11.60 -26.83
CA THR A 382 16.22 -12.26 -27.08
C THR A 382 16.26 -13.76 -26.81
N GLU A 383 15.16 -14.38 -26.40
CA GLU A 383 15.03 -15.84 -26.28
C GLU A 383 13.87 -16.36 -27.16
N GLU A 384 14.05 -16.31 -28.48
CA GLU A 384 13.36 -17.18 -29.45
C GLU A 384 14.37 -17.92 -30.33
#